data_AF-A0A518CZ71-F1
#
_entry.id   AF-A0A518CZ71-F1
#
_cell.length_a   1.000
_cell.length_b   1.000
_cell.length_c   1.000
_cell.angle_alpha   90.00
_cell.angle_beta   90.00
_cell.angle_gamma   90.00
#
_symmetry.space_group_name_H-M   'P 1'
#
loop_
_entity.id
_entity.type
_entity.pdbx_description
1 polymer ?
#
loop_
_entity_poly.entity_id
_entity_poly.type
_entity_poly.pdbx_seq_one_letter_code
_entity_poly.pdbx_strand_id
1 'polypeptide(L)'
;MVPVDPDPPTTPPEGTPDPADGAEPKRRSLLPDDHWSKTRDARNHEALDYLRERSRAPGVESGGTSRNQYCMECGGVLPLSYDSFEPADRSVRETCPHCGAEVNPTVRAMFNWVEIDQVPPSDAAALMPFLLVGVLVLVLVAALFVLG
;
A
#
# COMPACT_ATOMS: atom_id res chain seq x y z
N MET A 1 -25.30 11.53 26.29
CA MET A 1 -24.05 11.11 26.96
C MET A 1 -24.10 9.59 27.07
N VAL A 2 -23.24 8.91 26.33
CA VAL A 2 -23.12 7.44 26.38
C VAL A 2 -22.20 7.11 27.56
N PRO A 3 -22.56 6.16 28.46
CA PRO A 3 -21.67 5.75 29.53
C PRO A 3 -20.44 5.09 28.90
N VAL A 4 -19.26 5.59 29.24
CA VAL A 4 -17.99 4.94 28.89
C VAL A 4 -17.74 3.88 29.95
N ASP A 5 -17.69 2.61 29.54
CA ASP A 5 -17.26 1.52 30.42
C ASP A 5 -15.81 1.77 30.87
N PRO A 6 -15.47 1.51 32.14
CA PRO A 6 -14.11 1.71 32.62
C PRO A 6 -13.16 0.71 31.95
N ASP A 7 -11.99 1.20 31.53
CA ASP A 7 -10.92 0.38 30.97
C ASP A 7 -10.51 -0.75 31.94
N PRO A 8 -10.23 -1.96 31.43
CA PRO A 8 -9.78 -3.06 32.28
C PRO A 8 -8.41 -2.73 32.92
N PRO A 9 -8.15 -3.24 34.14
CA PRO A 9 -6.91 -2.96 34.85
C PRO A 9 -5.68 -3.44 34.07
N THR A 10 -4.70 -2.56 33.94
CA THR A 10 -3.45 -2.72 33.18
C THR A 10 -2.32 -3.41 33.95
N THR A 11 -2.60 -4.00 35.11
CA THR A 11 -1.59 -4.72 35.88
C THR A 11 -1.46 -6.16 35.38
N PRO A 12 -0.25 -6.59 34.94
CA PRO A 12 0.00 -8.00 34.66
C PRO A 12 -0.14 -8.79 35.98
N PRO A 13 -0.72 -10.01 35.96
CA PRO A 13 -0.76 -10.83 37.16
C PRO A 13 0.67 -11.17 37.61
N GLU A 14 0.95 -10.91 38.88
CA GLU A 14 2.17 -11.26 39.57
C GLU A 14 2.41 -12.77 39.47
N GLY A 15 3.53 -13.17 38.84
CA GLY A 15 3.90 -14.58 38.67
C GLY A 15 4.45 -14.98 37.31
N THR A 16 5.08 -14.07 36.55
CA THR A 16 5.79 -14.44 35.32
C THR A 16 7.21 -14.88 35.67
N PRO A 17 7.57 -16.18 35.57
CA PRO A 17 8.96 -16.61 35.68
C PRO A 17 9.77 -16.14 34.47
N ASP A 18 11.04 -15.80 34.70
CA ASP A 18 12.01 -15.43 33.66
C ASP A 18 12.13 -16.53 32.57
N PRO A 19 12.23 -16.16 31.27
CA PRO A 19 12.35 -17.14 30.21
C PRO A 19 13.78 -17.69 30.16
N ALA A 20 14.04 -18.73 30.94
CA ALA A 20 15.17 -19.61 30.72
C ALA A 20 14.83 -20.60 29.60
N ASP A 21 15.67 -20.62 28.57
CA ASP A 21 15.91 -21.65 27.57
C ASP A 21 14.85 -22.77 27.42
N GLY A 22 14.06 -22.68 26.35
CA GLY A 22 13.24 -23.80 25.86
C GLY A 22 11.90 -23.33 25.32
N ALA A 23 11.72 -23.44 24.00
CA ALA A 23 10.55 -23.02 23.25
C ALA A 23 9.23 -23.22 24.03
N GLU A 24 8.52 -22.11 24.32
CA GLU A 24 7.21 -22.14 24.96
C GLU A 24 6.28 -23.11 24.20
N PRO A 25 5.58 -24.03 24.90
CA PRO A 25 4.53 -24.80 24.27
C PRO A 25 3.45 -23.82 23.82
N LYS A 26 3.30 -23.62 22.50
CA LYS A 26 2.26 -22.79 21.88
C LYS A 26 0.96 -23.00 22.66
N ARG A 27 0.51 -21.97 23.40
CA ARG A 27 -0.77 -22.01 24.14
C ARG A 27 -1.83 -22.46 23.15
N ARG A 28 -2.33 -23.69 23.31
CA ARG A 28 -3.32 -24.25 22.38
C ARG A 28 -4.53 -23.32 22.45
N SER A 29 -4.84 -22.72 21.31
CA SER A 29 -6.02 -21.90 21.13
C SER A 29 -7.24 -22.59 21.76
N LEU A 30 -7.91 -21.92 22.70
CA LEU A 30 -9.16 -22.36 23.35
C LEU A 30 -10.34 -22.40 22.38
N LEU A 31 -10.12 -22.06 21.10
CA LEU A 31 -11.18 -22.03 20.10
C LEU A 31 -11.66 -23.46 19.78
N PRO A 32 -12.96 -23.65 19.50
CA PRO A 32 -13.51 -24.91 18.98
C PRO A 32 -12.79 -25.40 17.72
N ASP A 33 -12.73 -26.71 17.47
CA ASP A 33 -11.98 -27.27 16.32
C ASP A 33 -12.61 -26.95 14.96
N ASP A 34 -13.90 -26.64 14.92
CA ASP A 34 -14.64 -26.14 13.75
C ASP A 34 -14.49 -24.62 13.55
N HIS A 35 -13.80 -23.92 14.47
CA HIS A 35 -13.56 -22.50 14.34
C HIS A 35 -12.75 -22.18 13.07
N TRP A 36 -13.20 -21.16 12.34
CA TRP A 36 -12.68 -20.78 11.02
C TRP A 36 -11.16 -20.54 10.98
N SER A 37 -10.54 -20.12 12.09
CA SER A 37 -9.09 -19.93 12.16
C SER A 37 -8.30 -21.25 12.24
N LYS A 38 -8.82 -22.28 12.93
CA LYS A 38 -8.20 -23.61 13.01
C LYS A 38 -8.38 -24.42 11.73
N THR A 39 -9.58 -24.36 11.15
CA THR A 39 -9.89 -25.03 9.87
C THR A 39 -9.13 -24.42 8.68
N ARG A 40 -8.73 -23.15 8.77
CA ARG A 40 -7.86 -22.49 7.77
C ARG A 40 -6.38 -22.71 8.01
N ASP A 41 -5.92 -22.95 9.24
CA ASP A 41 -4.50 -23.14 9.56
C ASP A 41 -3.85 -24.20 8.66
N ALA A 42 -4.53 -25.35 8.48
CA ALA A 42 -4.11 -26.43 7.60
C ALA A 42 -4.11 -26.09 6.09
N ARG A 43 -4.84 -25.06 5.66
CA ARG A 43 -4.95 -24.63 4.25
C ARG A 43 -4.11 -23.40 3.92
N ASN A 44 -3.51 -22.76 4.93
CA ASN A 44 -2.84 -21.46 4.77
C ASN A 44 -1.33 -21.53 5.00
N HIS A 45 -0.74 -22.73 5.07
CA HIS A 45 0.69 -22.91 5.29
C HIS A 45 1.53 -22.14 4.27
N GLU A 46 1.19 -22.19 2.99
CA GLU A 46 1.87 -21.45 1.93
C GLU A 46 1.83 -19.93 2.15
N ALA A 47 0.67 -19.38 2.53
CA ALA A 47 0.54 -17.96 2.84
C ALA A 47 1.32 -17.56 4.09
N LEU A 48 1.34 -18.40 5.12
CA LEU A 48 2.12 -18.18 6.34
C LEU A 48 3.62 -18.24 6.06
N ASP A 49 4.07 -19.18 5.23
CA ASP A 49 5.47 -19.32 4.85
C ASP A 49 5.90 -18.15 3.97
N TYR A 50 5.05 -17.71 3.04
CA TYR A 50 5.26 -16.48 2.28
C TYR A 50 5.42 -15.26 3.20
N LEU A 51 4.55 -15.08 4.19
CA LEU A 51 4.63 -13.95 5.13
C LEU A 51 5.91 -14.00 5.98
N ARG A 52 6.35 -15.20 6.40
CA ARG A 52 7.63 -15.39 7.11
C ARG A 52 8.82 -15.06 6.24
N GLU A 53 8.85 -15.54 5.00
CA GLU A 53 9.94 -15.25 4.07
C GLU A 53 10.02 -13.75 3.78
N ARG A 54 8.86 -13.13 3.53
CA ARG A 54 8.74 -11.69 3.29
C ARG A 54 9.16 -10.83 4.48
N SER A 55 8.92 -11.27 5.72
CA SER A 55 9.40 -10.56 6.91
C SER A 55 10.93 -10.45 7.00
N ARG A 56 11.66 -11.29 6.25
CA ARG A 56 13.12 -11.23 6.13
C ARG A 56 13.61 -10.41 4.94
N ALA A 57 12.70 -9.79 4.18
CA ALA A 57 13.08 -9.02 3.01
C ALA A 57 13.97 -7.81 3.42
N PRO A 58 14.91 -7.40 2.55
CA PRO A 58 15.84 -6.30 2.85
C PRO A 58 15.12 -5.01 3.27
N GLY A 59 15.55 -4.41 4.38
CA GLY A 59 15.00 -3.16 4.91
C GLY A 59 13.69 -3.29 5.71
N VAL A 60 13.13 -4.50 5.85
CA VAL A 60 11.99 -4.76 6.75
C VAL A 60 12.44 -4.72 8.22
N GLU A 61 13.58 -5.34 8.54
CA GLU A 61 14.12 -5.40 9.92
C GLU A 61 14.46 -4.02 10.49
N SER A 62 14.81 -3.04 9.65
CA SER A 62 15.03 -1.64 10.06
C SER A 62 13.73 -0.92 10.46
N GLY A 63 12.61 -1.64 10.56
CA GLY A 63 11.35 -1.14 11.07
C GLY A 63 10.76 -0.07 10.17
N GLY A 64 10.85 -0.31 8.85
CA GLY A 64 10.62 0.71 7.83
C GLY A 64 9.48 1.67 8.19
N THR A 65 9.67 2.94 7.88
CA THR A 65 8.74 4.04 8.18
C THR A 65 7.28 3.78 7.79
N SER A 66 6.34 4.52 8.36
CA SER A 66 4.88 4.35 8.16
C SER A 66 4.40 4.46 6.70
N ARG A 67 5.28 4.82 5.75
CA ARG A 67 4.98 4.99 4.32
C ARG A 67 6.05 4.41 3.41
N ASN A 68 6.59 3.23 3.71
CA ASN A 68 7.55 2.64 2.78
C ASN A 68 6.88 2.06 1.54
N GLN A 69 7.58 2.21 0.43
CA GLN A 69 7.32 1.48 -0.78
C GLN A 69 8.12 0.18 -0.79
N TYR A 70 7.60 -0.86 -1.42
CA TYR A 70 8.29 -2.14 -1.58
C TYR A 70 8.58 -2.42 -3.05
N CYS A 71 9.75 -3.00 -3.33
CA CYS A 71 10.04 -3.55 -4.64
C CYS A 71 9.14 -4.76 -4.91
N MET A 72 8.51 -4.80 -6.10
CA MET A 72 7.64 -5.92 -6.50
C MET A 72 8.40 -7.22 -6.76
N GLU A 73 9.70 -7.13 -7.06
CA GLU A 73 10.54 -8.30 -7.37
C GLU A 73 11.13 -8.93 -6.10
N CYS A 74 11.84 -8.17 -5.28
CA CYS A 74 12.51 -8.72 -4.10
C CYS A 74 11.76 -8.52 -2.78
N GLY A 75 10.64 -7.78 -2.79
CA GLY A 75 9.90 -7.43 -1.57
C GLY A 75 10.66 -6.48 -0.62
N GLY A 76 11.83 -5.98 -1.02
CA GLY A 76 12.66 -5.10 -0.21
C GLY A 76 12.07 -3.70 -0.08
N VAL A 77 12.30 -3.08 1.07
CA VAL A 77 11.86 -1.72 1.41
C VAL A 77 12.68 -0.70 0.62
N LEU A 78 12.01 0.17 -0.13
CA LEU A 78 12.61 1.23 -0.92
C LEU A 78 12.63 2.55 -0.13
N PRO A 79 13.75 3.30 -0.13
CA PRO A 79 13.88 4.57 0.58
C PRO A 79 13.25 5.74 -0.19
N LEU A 80 12.01 5.59 -0.63
CA LEU A 80 11.33 6.58 -1.46
C LEU A 80 10.45 7.48 -0.60
N SER A 81 10.71 8.79 -0.69
CA SER A 81 9.81 9.80 -0.09
C SER A 81 8.60 9.96 -1.00
N TYR A 82 7.42 9.67 -0.46
CA TYR A 82 6.19 9.70 -1.23
C TYR A 82 5.19 10.72 -0.68
N ASP A 83 4.80 11.66 -1.54
CA ASP A 83 3.65 12.54 -1.34
C ASP A 83 2.53 12.16 -2.32
N SER A 84 1.34 11.89 -1.80
CA SER A 84 0.17 11.56 -2.61
C SER A 84 -0.48 12.70 -3.35
N PHE A 85 -0.14 13.92 -2.96
CA PHE A 85 -0.64 15.11 -3.61
C PHE A 85 0.23 15.51 -4.80
N GLU A 86 1.44 14.95 -4.93
CA GLU A 86 2.34 15.23 -6.03
C GLU A 86 2.33 14.09 -7.07
N PRO A 87 2.25 14.41 -8.38
CA PRO A 87 2.42 13.41 -9.42
C PRO A 87 3.79 12.75 -9.29
N ALA A 88 3.82 11.42 -9.36
CA ALA A 88 5.08 10.69 -9.36
C ALA A 88 5.96 11.16 -10.55
N ASP A 89 7.22 11.52 -10.27
CA ASP A 89 8.16 11.91 -11.31
C ASP A 89 8.49 10.69 -12.19
N ARG A 90 7.93 10.67 -13.40
CA ARG A 90 8.12 9.59 -14.37
C ARG A 90 9.47 9.67 -15.09
N SER A 91 10.23 10.73 -14.90
CA SER A 91 11.56 10.89 -15.48
C SER A 91 12.65 10.21 -14.65
N VAL A 92 12.38 9.95 -13.37
CA VAL A 92 13.28 9.20 -12.49
C VAL A 92 13.01 7.71 -12.67
N ARG A 93 13.88 7.02 -13.42
CA ARG A 93 13.96 5.56 -13.39
C ARG A 93 14.72 5.15 -12.15
N GLU A 94 13.99 4.82 -11.08
CA GLU A 94 14.62 4.30 -9.89
C GLU A 94 14.84 2.80 -10.05
N THR A 95 16.08 2.35 -9.87
CA THR A 95 16.39 0.93 -9.73
C THR A 95 16.32 0.55 -8.27
N CYS A 96 15.78 -0.62 -7.97
CA CYS A 96 15.78 -1.14 -6.61
C CYS A 96 17.24 -1.28 -6.11
N PRO A 97 17.61 -0.71 -4.94
CA PRO A 97 18.96 -0.81 -4.41
C PRO A 97 19.33 -2.23 -3.93
N HIS A 98 18.35 -3.12 -3.82
CA HIS A 98 18.54 -4.48 -3.32
C HIS A 98 18.75 -5.51 -4.43
N CYS A 99 18.00 -5.40 -5.54
CA CYS A 99 18.03 -6.39 -6.64
C CYS A 99 18.29 -5.80 -8.03
N GLY A 100 18.35 -4.48 -8.16
CA GLY A 100 18.59 -3.80 -9.45
C GLY A 100 17.39 -3.77 -10.40
N ALA A 101 16.23 -4.31 -10.02
CA ALA A 101 15.03 -4.26 -10.83
C ALA A 101 14.55 -2.81 -11.07
N GLU A 102 14.00 -2.55 -12.25
CA GLU A 102 13.37 -1.25 -12.56
C GLU A 102 12.10 -1.09 -11.72
N VAL A 103 12.03 0.02 -10.98
CA VAL A 103 10.87 0.35 -10.15
C VAL A 103 9.97 1.28 -10.97
N ASN A 104 8.69 0.91 -11.08
CA ASN A 104 7.69 1.80 -11.67
C ASN A 104 7.21 2.79 -10.59
N PRO A 105 7.48 4.10 -10.72
CA PRO A 105 7.11 5.09 -9.71
C PRO A 105 5.59 5.31 -9.62
N THR A 106 4.81 4.81 -10.57
CA THR A 106 3.33 4.87 -10.53
C THR A 106 2.69 3.70 -9.82
N VAL A 107 3.43 2.61 -9.55
CA VAL A 107 2.89 1.38 -8.93
C VAL A 107 3.33 1.34 -7.47
N ARG A 108 2.36 1.26 -6.56
CA ARG A 108 2.61 1.25 -5.11
C ARG A 108 2.35 -0.14 -4.56
N ALA A 109 3.36 -0.75 -3.96
CA ALA A 109 3.15 -1.82 -3.01
C ALA A 109 3.33 -1.27 -1.61
N MET A 110 2.30 -1.36 -0.79
CA MET A 110 2.38 -1.21 0.66
C MET A 110 2.29 -2.59 1.33
N PHE A 111 2.66 -2.65 2.61
CA PHE A 111 2.83 -3.92 3.35
C PHE A 111 1.57 -4.81 3.40
N ASN A 112 0.38 -4.27 3.10
CA ASN A 112 -0.89 -5.01 3.14
C ASN A 112 -1.80 -4.78 1.91
N TRP A 113 -1.42 -3.93 0.94
CA TRP A 113 -2.22 -3.60 -0.24
C TRP A 113 -1.31 -3.01 -1.34
N VAL A 114 -1.48 -3.44 -2.60
CA VAL A 114 -1.03 -2.72 -3.81
C VAL A 114 -2.09 -1.71 -4.31
N GLU A 115 -1.86 -0.41 -4.16
CA GLU A 115 -2.80 0.64 -4.56
C GLU A 115 -2.33 1.36 -5.84
N ILE A 116 -3.17 1.35 -6.88
CA ILE A 116 -2.95 2.15 -8.09
C ILE A 116 -3.72 3.46 -7.91
N ASP A 117 -3.14 4.37 -7.13
CA ASP A 117 -3.83 5.56 -6.65
C ASP A 117 -3.60 6.80 -7.54
N GLN A 118 -2.72 6.71 -8.53
CA GLN A 118 -2.52 7.82 -9.46
C GLN A 118 -3.53 7.69 -10.60
N VAL A 119 -4.51 8.59 -10.60
CA VAL A 119 -5.44 8.72 -11.73
C VAL A 119 -4.60 9.00 -12.97
N PRO A 120 -4.77 8.24 -14.06
CA PRO A 120 -4.06 8.51 -15.30
C PRO A 120 -4.32 9.96 -15.71
N PRO A 121 -3.32 10.66 -16.27
CA PRO A 121 -3.47 12.04 -16.70
C PRO A 121 -4.70 12.18 -17.60
N SER A 122 -5.53 13.19 -17.36
CA SER A 122 -6.79 13.35 -18.08
C SER A 122 -6.56 13.46 -19.60
N ASP A 123 -7.40 12.80 -20.39
CA ASP A 123 -7.41 12.92 -21.86
C ASP A 123 -7.88 14.30 -22.36
N ALA A 124 -8.07 15.28 -21.48
CA ALA A 124 -8.51 16.64 -21.83
C ALA A 124 -7.56 17.30 -22.85
N ALA A 125 -6.26 17.01 -22.79
CA ALA A 125 -5.30 17.49 -23.77
C ALA A 125 -5.59 16.99 -25.20
N ALA A 126 -6.17 15.79 -25.35
CA ALA A 126 -6.57 15.25 -26.65
C ALA A 126 -7.82 15.95 -27.22
N LEU A 127 -8.67 16.53 -26.35
CA LEU A 127 -9.87 17.26 -26.76
C LEU A 127 -9.59 18.73 -27.13
N MET A 128 -8.45 19.27 -26.71
CA MET A 128 -8.07 20.67 -26.91
C MET A 128 -8.14 21.15 -28.39
N PRO A 129 -7.64 20.39 -29.38
CA PRO A 129 -7.75 20.78 -30.79
C PRO A 129 -9.19 20.91 -31.27
N PHE A 130 -10.06 19.99 -30.87
CA PHE A 130 -11.49 20.01 -31.25
C PHE A 130 -12.21 21.19 -30.61
N LEU A 131 -11.88 21.51 -29.36
CA LEU A 131 -12.43 22.66 -28.65
C LEU A 131 -12.02 23.96 -29.34
N LEU A 132 -10.75 24.10 -29.75
CA LEU A 132 -10.26 25.24 -30.51
C LEU A 132 -10.98 25.40 -31.86
N VAL A 133 -11.15 24.31 -32.60
CA VAL A 133 -11.90 24.32 -33.87
C VAL A 133 -13.35 24.73 -33.63
N GLY A 134 -14.00 24.19 -32.60
CA GLY A 134 -15.38 24.55 -32.25
C GLY A 134 -15.54 26.03 -31.91
N VAL A 135 -14.62 26.59 -31.11
CA VAL A 135 -14.60 28.03 -30.78
C VAL A 135 -14.38 28.88 -32.03
N LEU A 136 -13.45 28.50 -32.91
CA LEU A 136 -13.19 29.21 -34.16
C LEU A 136 -14.44 29.27 -35.05
N VAL A 137 -15.14 28.14 -35.21
CA VAL A 137 -16.39 28.07 -35.98
C VAL A 137 -17.46 28.98 -35.37
N LEU A 138 -17.62 28.96 -34.05
CA LEU A 138 -18.57 29.83 -33.36
C LEU A 138 -18.28 31.32 -33.57
N VAL A 139 -17.01 31.72 -33.50
CA VAL A 139 -16.58 33.11 -33.74
C VAL A 139 -16.88 33.52 -35.18
N LEU A 140 -16.60 32.67 -36.16
CA LEU A 140 -16.89 32.95 -37.57
C LEU A 140 -18.39 33.12 -37.83
N VAL A 141 -19.22 32.25 -37.27
CA VAL A 141 -20.69 32.36 -37.37
C VAL A 141 -21.17 33.66 -36.73
N ALA A 142 -20.71 33.99 -35.52
CA ALA A 142 -21.08 35.23 -34.86
C ALA A 142 -20.65 36.47 -35.66
N ALA A 143 -19.45 36.46 -36.24
CA ALA A 143 -18.96 37.55 -37.09
C ALA A 143 -19.84 37.74 -38.33
N LEU A 144 -20.28 36.65 -38.98
CA LEU A 144 -21.20 36.71 -40.11
C LEU A 144 -22.56 37.32 -39.72
N PHE A 145 -23.08 37.01 -38.52
CA PHE A 145 -24.33 37.59 -38.03
C PHE A 145 -24.23 39.08 -37.67
N VAL A 146 -23.04 39.57 -37.29
CA VAL A 146 -22.84 40.97 -36.92
C VAL A 146 -22.51 41.85 -38.14
N LEU A 147 -21.81 41.28 -39.13
CA LEU A 147 -21.31 42.00 -40.30
C LEU A 147 -22.20 41.87 -41.55
N GLY A 148 -23.12 40.91 -41.58
CA GLY A 148 -24.11 40.71 -42.64
C GLY A 148 -25.45 41.34 -42.30
#